data_AF-A0A293MUH0-F1
#
_entry.id   AF-A0A293MUH0-F1
#
_cell.length_a   1.000
_cell.length_b   1.000
_cell.length_c   1.000
_cell.angle_alpha   90.00
_cell.angle_beta   90.00
_cell.angle_gamma   90.00
#
_symmetry.space_group_name_H-M   'P 1'
#
loop_
_entity.id
_entity.type
_entity.pdbx_description
1 polymer ?
#
loop_
_entity_poly.entity_id
_entity_poly.type
_entity_poly.pdbx_seq_one_letter_code
_entity_poly.pdbx_strand_id
1 'polypeptide(L)'
;MDLVVHTLSCYPEINSSIKMEVGIEDCLHIEFEYNKSKYHLRDVIVGKIYFLLVKIKHMEIAIIKRETTGSGPNIFNENETIAKYEIMDGAPVRGESIPIRLFLAGYDLAPTMKDINKKFSVRYYLNLVLVDEEERRYFKQQEIILWRKSEKNMRKPIQQPDQPLEGAK
;
A
#
# COMPACT_ATOMS: atom_id res chain seq x y z
N MET A 1 -6.99 -17.90 27.91
CA MET A 1 -6.74 -18.53 26.59
C MET A 1 -7.28 -17.56 25.58
N ASP A 2 -6.41 -17.03 24.74
CA ASP A 2 -6.75 -15.93 23.85
C ASP A 2 -6.89 -16.49 22.43
N LEU A 3 -7.90 -16.02 21.71
CA LEU A 3 -8.18 -16.42 20.33
C LEU A 3 -7.90 -15.23 19.41
N VAL A 4 -7.20 -15.48 18.31
CA VAL A 4 -6.94 -14.47 17.27
C VAL A 4 -7.93 -14.63 16.14
N VAL A 5 -8.54 -13.52 15.71
CA VAL A 5 -9.53 -13.50 14.63
C VAL A 5 -8.96 -12.77 13.42
N HIS A 6 -9.06 -13.39 12.24
CA HIS A 6 -8.71 -12.78 10.96
C HIS A 6 -9.95 -12.49 10.13
N THR A 7 -10.13 -11.22 9.76
CA THR A 7 -11.14 -10.82 8.77
C THR A 7 -10.57 -10.98 7.37
N LEU A 8 -11.22 -11.82 6.55
CA LEU A 8 -10.87 -11.99 5.13
C LEU A 8 -11.72 -11.05 4.27
N SER A 9 -11.14 -10.54 3.20
CA SER A 9 -11.85 -9.73 2.21
C SER A 9 -11.59 -10.24 0.80
N CYS A 10 -12.52 -9.97 -0.11
CA CYS A 10 -12.33 -10.08 -1.55
C CYS A 10 -12.74 -8.74 -2.15
N TYR A 11 -11.77 -7.91 -2.54
CA TYR A 11 -12.09 -6.64 -3.18
C TYR A 11 -12.48 -6.86 -4.66
N PRO A 12 -13.48 -6.13 -5.18
CA PRO A 12 -13.87 -6.18 -6.59
C PRO A 12 -12.73 -5.71 -7.50
N GLU A 13 -12.71 -6.22 -8.75
CA GLU A 13 -11.62 -6.10 -9.73
C GLU A 13 -11.22 -4.65 -10.11
N ILE A 14 -12.09 -3.67 -9.82
CA ILE A 14 -11.87 -2.27 -10.17
C ILE A 14 -10.82 -1.67 -9.23
N ASN A 15 -9.58 -1.69 -9.70
CA ASN A 15 -8.41 -1.12 -9.05
C ASN A 15 -7.71 -0.21 -10.06
N SER A 16 -8.04 1.08 -10.02
CA SER A 16 -7.42 2.07 -10.90
C SER A 16 -6.00 2.40 -10.43
N SER A 17 -5.15 2.79 -11.37
CA SER A 17 -3.89 3.44 -11.01
C SER A 17 -4.18 4.75 -10.28
N ILE A 18 -3.24 5.13 -9.42
CA ILE A 18 -3.26 6.42 -8.74
C ILE A 18 -2.01 7.18 -9.17
N LYS A 19 -2.20 8.48 -9.41
CA LYS A 19 -1.13 9.43 -9.69
C LYS A 19 -0.99 10.41 -8.53
N MET A 20 0.21 10.51 -7.97
CA MET A 20 0.62 11.55 -7.03
C MET A 20 1.55 12.53 -7.74
N GLU A 21 1.16 13.80 -7.78
CA GLU A 21 1.95 14.87 -8.38
C GLU A 21 2.46 15.82 -7.29
N VAL A 22 3.73 16.18 -7.39
CA VAL A 22 4.35 17.24 -6.57
C VAL A 22 4.96 18.23 -7.54
N GLY A 23 4.28 19.37 -7.69
CA GLY A 23 4.68 20.48 -8.54
C GLY A 23 4.92 21.73 -7.69
N ILE A 24 6.08 22.34 -7.88
CA ILE A 24 6.49 23.64 -7.35
C ILE A 24 7.02 24.42 -8.54
N GLU A 25 6.40 25.57 -8.77
CA GLU A 25 6.75 26.47 -9.86
C GLU A 25 8.25 26.75 -9.88
N ASP A 26 8.85 26.60 -11.06
CA ASP A 26 10.27 26.80 -11.35
C ASP A 26 11.30 26.02 -10.50
N CYS A 27 10.85 25.11 -9.64
CA CYS A 27 11.73 24.35 -8.73
C CYS A 27 11.69 22.84 -8.96
N LEU A 28 10.49 22.26 -8.99
CA LEU A 28 10.32 20.80 -8.93
C LEU A 28 9.00 20.38 -9.57
N HIS A 29 9.04 19.37 -10.43
CA HIS A 29 7.82 18.71 -10.86
C HIS A 29 8.08 17.22 -11.05
N ILE A 30 7.48 16.42 -10.16
CA ILE A 30 7.53 14.95 -10.19
C ILE A 30 6.12 14.38 -10.23
N GLU A 31 6.00 13.30 -10.97
CA GLU A 31 4.84 12.43 -10.97
C GLU A 31 5.23 11.03 -10.47
N PHE A 32 4.51 10.52 -9.48
CA PHE A 32 4.59 9.12 -9.07
C PHE A 32 3.25 8.43 -9.34
N GLU A 33 3.24 7.51 -10.29
CA GLU A 33 2.09 6.65 -10.58
C GLU A 33 2.30 5.25 -9.98
N TYR A 34 1.25 4.67 -9.42
CA TYR A 34 1.24 3.27 -8.98
C TYR A 34 -0.06 2.55 -9.33
N ASN A 35 0.03 1.23 -9.47
CA ASN A 35 -0.93 0.41 -10.22
C ASN A 35 -2.30 0.22 -9.56
N LYS A 36 -2.42 0.40 -8.24
CA LYS A 36 -3.62 0.07 -7.46
C LYS A 36 -3.82 1.01 -6.27
N SER A 37 -5.07 1.21 -5.88
CA SER A 37 -5.46 1.85 -4.61
C SER A 37 -5.58 0.87 -3.43
N LYS A 38 -5.74 -0.42 -3.73
CA LYS A 38 -5.98 -1.48 -2.73
C LYS A 38 -5.04 -2.64 -2.97
N TYR A 39 -4.38 -3.11 -1.91
CA TYR A 39 -3.36 -4.16 -1.96
C TYR A 39 -3.64 -5.23 -0.91
N HIS A 40 -3.45 -6.50 -1.27
CA HIS A 40 -3.45 -7.51 -0.21
C HIS A 40 -2.13 -7.45 0.59
N LEU A 41 -2.12 -7.97 1.82
CA LEU A 41 -0.95 -7.90 2.73
C LEU A 41 0.37 -8.49 2.19
N ARG A 42 0.31 -9.24 1.08
CA ARG A 42 1.46 -9.88 0.42
C ARG A 42 1.62 -9.43 -1.04
N ASP A 43 0.93 -8.38 -1.44
CA ASP A 43 0.94 -7.86 -2.82
C ASP A 43 2.24 -7.07 -3.07
N VAL A 44 2.39 -6.60 -4.30
CA VAL A 44 3.49 -5.72 -4.70
C VAL A 44 2.90 -4.41 -5.22
N ILE A 45 3.36 -3.30 -4.65
CA ILE A 45 3.08 -1.97 -5.19
C ILE A 45 4.01 -1.78 -6.39
N VAL A 46 3.43 -1.69 -7.58
CA VAL A 46 4.17 -1.49 -8.83
C VAL A 46 3.87 -0.08 -9.31
N GLY A 47 4.92 0.72 -9.48
CA GLY A 47 4.77 2.09 -9.90
C GLY A 47 5.92 2.59 -10.75
N LYS A 48 5.86 3.86 -11.11
CA LYS A 48 6.83 4.56 -11.92
C LYS A 48 6.88 6.01 -11.47
N ILE A 49 8.09 6.51 -11.26
CA ILE A 49 8.34 7.94 -11.02
C ILE A 49 8.80 8.55 -12.34
N TYR A 50 8.23 9.69 -12.70
CA TYR A 50 8.58 10.48 -13.88
C TYR A 50 9.01 11.87 -13.45
N PHE A 51 10.15 12.33 -13.97
CA PHE A 51 10.76 13.61 -13.60
C PHE A 51 10.49 14.66 -14.69
N LEU A 52 9.69 15.68 -14.40
CA LEU A 52 9.36 16.75 -15.34
C LEU A 52 10.28 17.98 -15.19
N LEU A 53 10.66 18.35 -13.96
CA LEU A 53 11.54 19.46 -13.64
C LEU A 53 12.28 19.18 -12.33
N VAL A 54 13.60 19.44 -12.27
CA VAL A 54 14.47 18.80 -11.27
C VAL A 54 15.53 19.75 -10.68
N LYS A 55 15.41 19.99 -9.38
CA LYS A 55 16.46 20.39 -8.44
C LYS A 55 16.24 19.62 -7.14
N ILE A 56 16.72 18.38 -7.08
CA ILE A 56 16.43 17.45 -5.99
C ILE A 56 17.75 16.89 -5.49
N LYS A 57 17.87 16.83 -4.17
CA LYS A 57 18.98 16.21 -3.47
C LYS A 57 18.64 14.76 -3.11
N HIS A 58 17.46 14.53 -2.54
CA HIS A 58 17.06 13.22 -2.01
C HIS A 58 15.58 12.93 -2.29
N MET A 59 15.27 11.66 -2.56
CA MET A 59 13.90 11.20 -2.73
C MET A 59 13.68 9.84 -2.06
N GLU A 60 12.56 9.69 -1.37
CA GLU A 60 12.14 8.44 -0.74
C GLU A 60 10.62 8.23 -0.80
N ILE A 61 10.22 6.97 -0.77
CA ILE A 61 8.83 6.55 -0.57
C ILE A 61 8.76 5.79 0.76
N ALA A 62 7.86 6.22 1.65
CA ALA A 62 7.60 5.53 2.90
C ALA A 62 6.19 4.94 2.94
N ILE A 63 6.05 3.81 3.63
CA ILE A 63 4.74 3.28 4.05
C ILE A 63 4.53 3.73 5.50
N ILE A 64 3.51 4.54 5.72
CA ILE A 64 3.15 5.04 7.06
C ILE A 64 1.87 4.36 7.51
N LYS A 65 1.90 3.77 8.70
CA LYS A 65 0.72 3.33 9.43
C LYS A 65 0.30 4.46 10.37
N ARG A 66 -0.96 4.85 10.30
CA ARG A 66 -1.59 5.79 11.23
C ARG A 66 -2.64 5.07 12.05
N GLU A 67 -2.43 5.03 13.35
CA GLU A 67 -3.42 4.59 14.31
C GLU A 67 -4.09 5.81 14.94
N THR A 68 -5.42 5.85 14.86
CA THR A 68 -6.24 6.87 15.51
C THR A 68 -7.09 6.17 16.55
N THR A 69 -6.96 6.53 17.81
CA THR A 69 -7.68 5.91 18.93
C THR A 69 -8.40 6.96 19.77
N GLY A 70 -9.53 6.59 20.34
CA GLY A 70 -10.33 7.46 21.21
C GLY A 70 -11.64 7.90 20.57
N SER A 71 -12.42 8.68 21.32
CA SER A 71 -13.78 9.07 20.94
C SER A 71 -14.13 10.45 21.50
N GLY A 72 -14.87 11.24 20.73
CA GLY A 72 -15.29 12.59 21.13
C GLY A 72 -14.09 13.54 21.22
N PRO A 73 -13.92 14.30 22.32
CA PRO A 73 -12.83 15.28 22.44
C PRO A 73 -11.44 14.66 22.63
N ASN A 74 -11.36 13.37 23.01
CA ASN A 74 -10.10 12.70 23.33
C ASN A 74 -9.66 11.79 22.18
N ILE A 75 -9.17 12.38 21.09
CA ILE A 75 -8.63 11.64 19.93
C ILE A 75 -7.10 11.68 19.99
N PHE A 76 -6.49 10.50 19.92
CA PHE A 76 -5.04 10.30 19.87
C PHE A 76 -4.65 9.78 18.49
N ASN A 77 -3.55 10.30 17.94
CA ASN A 77 -3.03 9.86 16.65
C ASN A 77 -1.57 9.45 16.81
N GLU A 78 -1.28 8.21 16.44
CA GLU A 78 0.07 7.65 16.39
C GLU A 78 0.43 7.35 14.94
N ASN A 79 1.62 7.77 14.52
CA ASN A 79 2.15 7.49 13.19
C ASN A 79 3.42 6.64 13.33
N GLU A 80 3.47 5.54 12.58
CA GLU A 80 4.58 4.61 12.53
C GLU A 80 5.06 4.50 11.08
N THR A 81 6.38 4.67 10.86
CA THR A 81 6.98 4.44 9.54
C THR A 81 7.33 2.97 9.42
N ILE A 82 6.54 2.21 8.65
CA ILE A 82 6.68 0.76 8.51
C ILE A 82 7.84 0.40 7.56
N ALA A 83 7.97 1.17 6.49
CA ALA A 83 8.98 0.94 5.47
C ALA A 83 9.48 2.27 4.93
N LYS A 84 10.76 2.33 4.60
CA LYS A 84 11.42 3.47 3.97
C LYS A 84 12.21 2.97 2.75
N TYR A 85 11.88 3.49 1.59
CA TYR A 85 12.54 3.17 0.33
C TYR A 85 13.22 4.41 -0.20
N GLU A 86 14.54 4.46 -0.06
CA GLU A 86 15.37 5.50 -0.64
C GLU A 86 15.49 5.21 -2.14
N ILE A 87 15.04 6.16 -2.95
CA ILE A 87 14.94 5.96 -4.40
C ILE A 87 16.16 6.54 -5.10
N MET A 88 16.67 7.67 -4.62
CA MET A 88 17.73 8.40 -5.28
C MET A 88 18.49 9.28 -4.29
N ASP A 89 19.81 9.33 -4.48
CA ASP A 89 20.73 10.30 -3.91
C ASP A 89 21.44 11.00 -5.08
N GLY A 90 21.04 12.24 -5.39
CA GLY A 90 21.51 13.00 -6.54
C GLY A 90 20.41 13.61 -7.41
N ALA A 91 20.81 14.38 -8.42
CA ALA A 91 19.90 15.11 -9.30
C ALA A 91 19.47 14.25 -10.51
N PRO A 92 18.18 13.89 -10.63
CA PRO A 92 17.66 13.24 -11.83
C PRO A 92 17.72 14.20 -13.01
N VAL A 93 17.66 13.67 -14.24
CA VAL A 93 17.50 14.49 -15.44
C VAL A 93 16.03 14.55 -15.85
N ARG A 94 15.61 15.69 -16.40
CA ARG A 94 14.27 15.85 -16.97
C ARG A 94 13.98 14.77 -18.03
N GLY A 95 12.82 14.14 -17.92
CA GLY A 95 12.37 13.07 -18.82
C GLY A 95 12.80 11.67 -18.38
N GLU A 96 13.63 11.54 -17.35
CA GLU A 96 13.96 10.23 -16.78
C GLU A 96 12.77 9.60 -16.06
N SER A 97 12.84 8.28 -15.91
CA SER A 97 11.86 7.57 -15.12
C SER A 97 12.46 6.39 -14.37
N ILE A 98 12.02 6.21 -13.13
CA ILE A 98 12.46 5.11 -12.26
C ILE A 98 11.29 4.17 -12.00
N PRO A 99 11.40 2.88 -12.37
CA PRO A 99 10.40 1.88 -12.02
C PRO A 99 10.49 1.53 -10.53
N ILE A 100 9.34 1.39 -9.87
CA ILE A 100 9.22 1.12 -8.44
C ILE A 100 8.52 -0.23 -8.22
N ARG A 101 9.08 -1.06 -7.34
CA ARG A 101 8.47 -2.31 -6.86
C ARG A 101 8.66 -2.42 -5.34
N LEU A 102 7.57 -2.24 -4.59
CA LEU A 102 7.58 -2.36 -3.13
C LEU A 102 6.87 -3.65 -2.72
N PHE A 103 7.60 -4.59 -2.13
CA PHE A 103 7.06 -5.90 -1.75
C PHE A 103 6.47 -5.84 -0.34
N LEU A 104 5.15 -5.96 -0.22
CA LEU A 104 4.48 -5.84 1.08
C LEU A 104 4.69 -7.05 1.99
N ALA A 105 4.98 -8.22 1.41
CA ALA A 105 5.14 -9.47 2.14
C ALA A 105 6.30 -9.49 3.15
N GLY A 106 7.25 -8.54 3.05
CA GLY A 106 8.39 -8.41 3.97
C GLY A 106 8.09 -7.62 5.25
N TYR A 107 6.90 -7.03 5.38
CA TYR A 107 6.51 -6.19 6.51
C TYR A 107 5.37 -6.82 7.30
N ASP A 108 5.37 -6.59 8.61
CA ASP A 108 4.26 -6.99 9.48
C ASP A 108 3.11 -6.00 9.33
N LEU A 109 2.19 -6.31 8.41
CA LEU A 109 1.06 -5.47 8.04
C LEU A 109 -0.26 -6.09 8.50
N ALA A 110 -1.14 -5.23 9.02
CA ALA A 110 -2.54 -5.57 9.27
C ALA A 110 -3.44 -4.98 8.16
N PRO A 111 -4.65 -5.53 7.94
CA PRO A 111 -5.64 -4.88 7.09
C PRO A 111 -5.95 -3.45 7.56
N THR A 112 -6.35 -2.59 6.62
CA THR A 112 -6.93 -1.29 6.96
C THR A 112 -8.20 -1.51 7.79
N MET A 113 -8.25 -0.87 8.96
CA MET A 113 -9.37 -0.93 9.90
C MET A 113 -9.96 0.46 10.00
N LYS A 114 -11.20 0.64 9.58
CA LYS A 114 -11.85 1.95 9.59
C LYS A 114 -12.98 1.96 10.61
N ASP A 115 -12.93 2.94 11.51
CA ASP A 115 -13.97 3.26 12.49
C ASP A 115 -14.47 2.03 13.28
N ILE A 116 -13.53 1.18 13.73
CA ILE A 116 -13.86 -0.08 14.43
C ILE A 116 -14.58 0.25 15.71
N ASN A 117 -15.88 -0.08 15.72
CA ASN A 117 -16.81 0.26 16.79
C ASN A 117 -16.74 1.76 17.22
N LYS A 118 -16.37 2.65 16.29
CA LYS A 118 -16.13 4.09 16.54
C LYS A 118 -15.09 4.36 17.65
N LYS A 119 -14.18 3.41 17.90
CA LYS A 119 -13.14 3.52 18.94
C LYS A 119 -11.76 3.76 18.37
N PHE A 120 -11.45 3.14 17.24
CA PHE A 120 -10.15 3.30 16.61
C PHE A 120 -10.18 3.07 15.09
N SER A 121 -9.14 3.53 14.41
CA SER A 121 -8.84 3.26 13.01
C SER A 121 -7.35 2.97 12.83
N VAL A 122 -7.02 2.05 11.92
CA VAL A 122 -5.66 1.78 11.45
C VAL A 122 -5.64 1.96 9.93
N ARG A 123 -4.93 2.98 9.45
CA ARG A 123 -4.86 3.37 8.03
C ARG A 123 -3.43 3.38 7.53
N TYR A 124 -3.25 3.13 6.24
CA TYR A 124 -1.92 3.06 5.62
C TYR A 124 -1.81 4.09 4.51
N TYR A 125 -0.64 4.72 4.41
CA TYR A 125 -0.36 5.78 3.45
C TYR A 125 0.95 5.51 2.74
N LEU A 126 0.96 5.71 1.43
CA LEU A 126 2.19 5.99 0.71
C LEU A 126 2.54 7.45 0.91
N ASN A 127 3.74 7.70 1.41
CA ASN A 127 4.27 9.04 1.64
C ASN A 127 5.47 9.23 0.72
N LEU A 128 5.30 10.04 -0.32
CA LEU A 128 6.40 10.50 -1.17
C LEU A 128 7.07 11.68 -0.47
N VAL A 129 8.38 11.58 -0.23
CA VAL A 129 9.18 12.63 0.40
C VAL A 129 10.30 13.04 -0.53
N LEU A 130 10.47 14.36 -0.65
CA LEU A 130 11.42 15.00 -1.54
C LEU A 130 12.20 16.04 -0.75
N VAL A 131 13.51 16.10 -0.96
CA VAL A 131 14.39 17.13 -0.39
C VAL A 131 15.14 17.77 -1.54
N ASP A 132 15.08 19.11 -1.63
CA ASP A 132 15.82 19.85 -2.64
C ASP A 132 17.24 20.24 -2.17
N GLU A 133 17.98 20.94 -3.03
CA GLU A 133 19.35 21.39 -2.74
C GLU A 133 19.42 22.44 -1.62
N GLU A 134 18.31 23.11 -1.29
CA GLU A 134 18.18 24.09 -0.21
C GLU A 134 17.70 23.46 1.11
N GLU A 135 17.71 22.11 1.22
CA GLU A 135 17.21 21.34 2.37
C GLU A 135 15.70 21.52 2.64
N ARG A 136 14.94 22.03 1.67
CA ARG A 136 13.49 22.18 1.80
C ARG A 136 12.83 20.82 1.58
N ARG A 137 11.93 20.46 2.49
CA ARG A 137 11.26 19.15 2.49
C ARG A 137 9.84 19.27 1.98
N TYR A 138 9.52 18.49 0.96
CA TYR A 138 8.18 18.37 0.39
C TYR A 138 7.67 16.96 0.60
N PHE A 139 6.37 16.84 0.89
CA PHE A 139 5.74 15.55 1.11
C PHE A 139 4.35 15.51 0.51
N LYS A 140 3.99 14.35 -0.06
CA LYS A 140 2.64 14.04 -0.52
C LYS A 140 2.24 12.67 -0.02
N GLN A 141 1.09 12.61 0.65
CA GLN A 141 0.53 11.37 1.19
C GLN A 141 -0.72 10.99 0.42
N GLN A 142 -0.84 9.70 0.13
CA GLN A 142 -2.05 9.11 -0.42
C GLN A 142 -2.36 7.81 0.31
N GLU A 143 -3.61 7.65 0.73
CA GLU A 143 -4.06 6.44 1.41
C GLU A 143 -4.05 5.25 0.45
N ILE A 144 -3.56 4.12 0.95
CA ILE A 144 -3.72 2.80 0.35
C ILE A 144 -4.54 1.90 1.28
N ILE A 145 -5.40 1.07 0.69
CA ILE A 145 -6.23 0.14 1.46
C ILE A 145 -5.54 -1.22 1.47
N LEU A 146 -5.16 -1.69 2.66
CA LEU A 146 -4.59 -3.01 2.86
C LEU A 146 -5.69 -4.02 3.24
N TRP A 147 -5.63 -5.23 2.70
CA TRP A 147 -6.62 -6.26 2.98
C TRP A 147 -6.04 -7.66 3.06
N ARG A 148 -6.68 -8.53 3.84
CA ARG A 148 -6.25 -9.93 3.94
C ARG A 148 -6.95 -10.76 2.86
N LYS A 149 -6.16 -11.28 1.92
CA LYS A 149 -6.64 -12.18 0.88
C LYS A 149 -7.01 -13.53 1.47
N SER A 150 -8.18 -14.05 1.11
CA SER A 150 -8.54 -15.44 1.41
C SER A 150 -7.61 -16.39 0.67
N GLU A 151 -7.00 -17.33 1.40
CA GLU A 151 -6.27 -18.42 0.76
C GLU A 151 -7.30 -19.31 0.06
N LYS A 152 -7.25 -19.39 -1.27
CA LYS A 152 -8.06 -20.35 -2.03
C LYS A 152 -7.53 -21.77 -1.80
N ASN A 153 -7.70 -22.29 -0.58
CA ASN A 153 -7.81 -23.73 -0.38
C ASN A 153 -9.25 -24.09 -0.72
N MET A 154 -9.51 -24.28 -2.02
CA MET A 154 -10.63 -25.14 -2.41
C MET A 154 -10.46 -26.43 -1.60
N ARG A 155 -11.36 -26.67 -0.65
CA ARG A 155 -11.68 -28.04 -0.28
C ARG A 155 -12.06 -28.70 -1.60
N LYS A 156 -11.17 -29.51 -2.18
CA LYS A 156 -11.58 -30.40 -3.27
C LYS A 156 -12.79 -31.15 -2.72
N PRO A 157 -13.95 -31.17 -3.39
CA PRO A 157 -15.03 -32.03 -2.97
C PRO A 157 -14.45 -33.44 -2.85
N ILE A 158 -14.67 -34.07 -1.70
CA ILE A 158 -14.32 -35.47 -1.47
C ILE A 158 -14.95 -36.24 -2.64
N GLN A 159 -14.14 -36.82 -3.51
CA GLN A 159 -14.63 -37.74 -4.52
C GLN A 159 -15.30 -38.88 -3.76
N GLN A 160 -16.61 -39.03 -3.98
CA GLN A 160 -17.31 -40.24 -3.53
C GLN A 160 -16.63 -41.44 -4.19
N PRO A 161 -16.35 -42.53 -3.45
CA PRO A 161 -15.78 -43.72 -4.06
C PRO A 161 -16.74 -44.27 -5.12
N ASP A 162 -16.20 -44.58 -6.29
CA ASP A 162 -16.92 -45.18 -7.42
C ASP A 162 -17.73 -46.40 -6.95
N GLN A 163 -19.04 -46.39 -7.20
CA GLN A 163 -19.86 -47.59 -7.10
C GLN A 163 -19.50 -48.53 -8.25
N PRO A 164 -19.22 -49.82 -7.98
CA PRO A 164 -19.02 -50.78 -9.06
C PRO A 164 -20.34 -51.00 -9.81
N LEU A 165 -20.25 -50.96 -11.15
CA LEU A 165 -21.32 -51.33 -12.07
C LEU A 165 -21.75 -52.78 -11.80
N GLU A 166 -22.90 -52.96 -11.16
CA GLU A 166 -23.59 -54.26 -11.09
C GLU A 166 -24.26 -54.56 -12.43
N GLY A 167 -23.80 -55.65 -13.07
CA GLY A 167 -24.66 -56.58 -13.79
C GLY A 167 -25.16 -56.16 -15.16
N ALA A 168 -24.33 -56.39 -16.19
CA ALA A 168 -24.86 -56.78 -17.49
C ALA A 168 -25.34 -58.25 -17.39
N LYS A 169 -26.65 -58.45 -17.54
CA LYS A 169 -27.23 -59.72 -17.99
C LYS A 169 -27.76 -59.53 -19.40
#